data_AF-A0A8T4VUN8-F1
#
_entry.id   AF-A0A8T4VUN8-F1
#
_cell.length_a   1.000
_cell.length_b   1.000
_cell.length_c   1.000
_cell.angle_alpha   90.00
_cell.angle_beta   90.00
_cell.angle_gamma   90.00
#
_symmetry.space_group_name_H-M   'P 1'
#
loop_
_entity.id
_entity.type
_entity.pdbx_description
1 polymer ?
#
loop_
_entity_poly.entity_id
_entity_poly.type
_entity_poly.pdbx_seq_one_letter_code
_entity_poly.pdbx_strand_id
1 'polypeptide(L)'
;MNCPWCEGTNVIKKGVRKTRYSSHQRYFCKDCNKYFSTHPLKHKAYPPQVIVDAITKYNLGYSTRETSKQVNKRFKVKTSKSVINQWINEFQRFSPIRSLRPQFVHSEQIVFTKRFDHENLPYVFRIHHYKNQLLVRDLFPRLFSFLTQFKKGCPDVFFEIGKRCSTPSYQLKVNVMRRKNFACALAGFAVNAARNNYQRHELVEEFMLVNDTATVAVEVPVWYWEKRVGDGVTGHIDLLQIRNDMVYILDYKPKAAKEKKATGQLYHYALALSFRAQLPLNRIRCAWFDKEDYFEFAPAQLKNKPVVKR
;
A
#
# COMPACT_ATOMS: atom_id res chain seq x y z
N MET A 1 4.34 25.58 -7.92
CA MET A 1 3.24 24.89 -8.62
C MET A 1 3.46 25.18 -10.08
N ASN A 2 3.67 24.17 -10.91
CA ASN A 2 4.03 24.37 -12.32
C ASN A 2 2.80 24.16 -13.20
N CYS A 3 2.76 24.86 -14.34
CA CYS A 3 1.71 24.69 -15.32
C CYS A 3 1.78 23.29 -15.94
N PRO A 4 0.68 22.50 -15.98
CA PRO A 4 0.71 21.16 -16.55
C PRO A 4 0.80 21.12 -18.08
N TRP A 5 0.87 22.28 -18.75
CA TRP A 5 0.87 22.39 -20.21
C TRP A 5 2.20 22.88 -20.77
N CYS A 6 2.88 23.79 -20.08
CA CYS A 6 4.14 24.39 -20.52
C CYS A 6 5.23 24.35 -19.45
N GLU A 7 4.96 23.72 -18.30
CA GLU A 7 5.85 23.63 -17.13
C GLU A 7 6.28 24.96 -16.51
N GLY A 8 5.84 26.09 -17.08
CA GLY A 8 6.06 27.44 -16.58
C GLY A 8 5.66 27.61 -15.12
N THR A 9 6.46 28.39 -14.39
CA THR A 9 6.30 28.65 -12.96
C THR A 9 5.43 29.89 -12.70
N ASN A 10 5.13 30.69 -13.73
CA ASN A 10 4.34 31.92 -13.64
C ASN A 10 2.83 31.61 -13.56
N VAL A 11 2.43 31.02 -12.44
CA VAL A 11 1.07 30.53 -12.18
C VAL A 11 0.42 31.33 -11.06
N ILE A 12 -0.75 31.90 -11.33
CA ILE A 12 -1.55 32.63 -10.33
C ILE A 12 -2.82 31.87 -9.97
N LYS A 13 -3.32 32.06 -8.75
CA LYS A 13 -4.67 31.64 -8.35
C LYS A 13 -5.70 32.54 -9.04
N LYS A 14 -6.66 31.97 -9.77
CA LYS A 14 -7.67 32.74 -10.53
C LYS A 14 -9.05 32.09 -10.41
N GLY A 15 -9.70 32.36 -9.27
CA GLY A 15 -11.05 31.90 -8.94
C GLY A 15 -11.13 30.44 -8.44
N VAL A 16 -12.34 29.95 -8.25
CA VAL A 16 -12.63 28.60 -7.73
C VAL A 16 -13.61 27.91 -8.67
N ARG A 17 -13.32 26.65 -9.03
CA ARG A 17 -14.25 25.76 -9.72
C ARG A 17 -15.08 25.03 -8.70
N LYS A 18 -16.39 25.24 -8.70
CA LYS A 18 -17.33 24.47 -7.89
C LYS A 18 -17.85 23.29 -8.70
N THR A 19 -17.86 22.11 -8.10
CA THR A 19 -18.65 20.96 -8.53
C THR A 19 -19.86 20.85 -7.59
N ARG A 20 -20.72 19.85 -7.83
CA ARG A 20 -21.82 19.53 -6.92
C ARG A 20 -21.35 19.17 -5.50
N TYR A 21 -20.13 18.66 -5.34
CA TYR A 21 -19.66 18.05 -4.08
C TYR A 21 -18.36 18.65 -3.54
N SER A 22 -17.69 19.50 -4.30
CA SER A 22 -16.37 20.01 -3.94
C SER A 22 -16.05 21.33 -4.62
N SER A 23 -15.14 22.09 -3.99
CA SER A 23 -14.61 23.34 -4.55
C SER A 23 -13.10 23.18 -4.77
N HIS A 24 -12.64 23.57 -5.95
CA HIS A 24 -11.23 23.41 -6.35
C HIS A 24 -10.66 24.75 -6.79
N GLN A 25 -9.49 25.09 -6.25
CA GLN A 25 -8.75 26.26 -6.69
C GLN A 25 -8.47 26.15 -8.21
N ARG A 26 -8.87 27.19 -8.96
CA ARG A 26 -8.45 27.38 -10.34
C ARG A 26 -7.17 28.18 -10.37
N TYR A 27 -6.29 27.81 -11.28
CA TYR A 27 -5.04 28.46 -11.57
C TYR A 27 -5.02 28.92 -13.02
N PHE A 28 -4.29 29.99 -13.28
CA PHE A 28 -4.04 30.52 -14.61
C PHE A 28 -2.53 30.66 -14.79
N CYS A 29 -1.99 30.05 -15.85
CA CYS A 29 -0.59 30.22 -16.24
C CYS A 29 -0.47 31.45 -17.14
N LYS A 30 0.38 32.41 -16.77
CA LYS A 30 0.64 33.60 -17.57
C LYS A 30 1.55 33.33 -18.77
N ASP A 31 2.32 32.24 -18.74
CA ASP A 31 3.26 31.91 -19.82
C ASP A 31 2.53 31.30 -21.03
N CYS A 32 1.55 30.42 -20.80
CA CYS A 32 0.78 29.77 -21.88
C CYS A 32 -0.70 30.14 -21.93
N ASN A 33 -1.14 31.09 -21.10
CA ASN A 33 -2.52 31.59 -21.02
C ASN A 33 -3.60 30.52 -20.80
N LYS A 34 -3.25 29.35 -20.24
CA LYS A 34 -4.21 28.26 -19.95
C LYS A 34 -4.65 28.22 -18.49
N TYR A 35 -5.90 27.83 -18.28
CA TYR A 35 -6.47 27.53 -16.97
C TYR A 35 -6.29 26.05 -16.61
N PHE A 36 -6.10 25.77 -15.32
CA PHE A 36 -6.13 24.41 -14.77
C PHE A 36 -6.59 24.40 -13.31
N SER A 37 -6.83 23.22 -12.74
CA SER A 37 -7.25 23.06 -11.33
C SER A 37 -6.49 21.92 -10.67
N THR A 38 -6.40 21.94 -9.35
CA THR A 38 -5.77 20.88 -8.54
C THR A 38 -6.64 19.65 -8.32
N HIS A 39 -7.79 19.51 -9.00
CA HIS A 39 -8.60 18.29 -8.86
C HIS A 39 -7.79 17.08 -9.34
N PRO A 40 -7.50 16.09 -8.47
CA PRO A 40 -6.59 14.99 -8.81
C PRO A 40 -7.15 14.06 -9.88
N LEU A 41 -8.48 13.86 -9.91
CA LEU A 41 -9.19 13.13 -10.97
C LEU A 41 -9.85 14.11 -11.96
N LYS A 42 -9.35 14.16 -13.19
CA LYS A 42 -9.89 15.07 -14.22
C LYS A 42 -11.35 14.71 -14.54
N HIS A 43 -12.16 15.74 -14.83
CA HIS A 43 -13.57 15.61 -15.26
C HIS A 43 -14.49 14.81 -14.31
N LYS A 44 -14.17 14.75 -13.00
CA LYS A 44 -15.06 14.16 -12.00
C LYS A 44 -15.74 15.22 -11.15
N ALA A 45 -17.05 15.07 -10.99
CA ALA A 45 -17.83 15.85 -10.04
C ALA A 45 -17.74 15.29 -8.62
N TYR A 46 -17.55 13.97 -8.49
CA TYR A 46 -17.47 13.28 -7.20
C TYR A 46 -16.04 13.34 -6.64
N PRO A 47 -15.89 13.53 -5.31
CA PRO A 47 -14.58 13.52 -4.66
C PRO A 47 -13.86 12.18 -4.86
N PRO A 48 -12.53 12.15 -4.99
CA PRO A 48 -11.78 10.90 -5.24
C PRO A 48 -12.01 9.82 -4.18
N GLN A 49 -12.14 10.22 -2.90
CA GLN A 49 -12.45 9.30 -1.79
C GLN A 49 -13.73 8.49 -2.01
N VAL A 50 -14.73 9.05 -2.70
CA VAL A 50 -15.99 8.38 -3.03
C VAL A 50 -15.76 7.29 -4.09
N ILE A 51 -14.95 7.62 -5.10
CA ILE A 51 -14.64 6.72 -6.23
C ILE A 51 -13.76 5.56 -5.76
N VAL A 52 -12.70 5.86 -5.00
CA VAL A 52 -11.78 4.85 -4.44
C VAL A 52 -12.54 3.90 -3.51
N ASP A 53 -13.37 4.42 -2.59
CA ASP A 53 -14.19 3.59 -1.69
C ASP A 53 -15.19 2.72 -2.47
N ALA A 54 -15.79 3.25 -3.54
CA ALA A 54 -16.70 2.49 -4.39
C ALA A 54 -16.02 1.29 -5.06
N ILE A 55 -14.84 1.50 -5.64
CA ILE A 55 -14.06 0.43 -6.30
C ILE A 55 -13.65 -0.63 -5.28
N THR A 56 -13.12 -0.21 -4.13
CA THR A 56 -12.73 -1.11 -3.03
C THR A 56 -13.93 -1.92 -2.54
N LYS A 57 -15.08 -1.30 -2.27
CA LYS A 57 -16.31 -2.01 -1.85
C LYS A 57 -16.80 -3.01 -2.87
N TYR A 58 -16.81 -2.65 -4.14
CA TYR A 58 -17.22 -3.58 -5.19
C TYR A 58 -16.36 -4.85 -5.19
N ASN A 59 -15.05 -4.71 -5.00
CA ASN A 59 -14.13 -5.85 -4.94
C ASN A 59 -14.15 -6.60 -3.60
N LEU A 60 -14.65 -5.96 -2.53
CA LEU A 60 -14.97 -6.62 -1.26
C LEU A 60 -16.30 -7.41 -1.29
N GLY A 61 -16.83 -7.71 -2.47
CA GLY A 61 -17.98 -8.61 -2.61
C GLY A 61 -19.30 -7.90 -2.92
N TYR A 62 -19.42 -6.61 -2.60
CA TYR A 62 -20.69 -5.88 -2.78
C TYR A 62 -21.08 -5.74 -4.25
N SER A 63 -22.38 -5.86 -4.54
CA SER A 63 -22.94 -5.51 -5.84
C SER A 63 -22.83 -4.01 -6.10
N THR A 64 -23.04 -3.58 -7.35
CA THR A 64 -23.08 -2.14 -7.70
C THR A 64 -24.20 -1.38 -6.97
N ARG A 65 -25.31 -2.06 -6.65
CA ARG A 65 -26.42 -1.49 -5.88
C ARG A 65 -26.04 -1.27 -4.41
N GLU A 66 -25.46 -2.27 -3.77
CA GLU A 66 -25.02 -2.18 -2.36
C GLU A 66 -23.86 -1.19 -2.20
N THR A 67 -22.90 -1.23 -3.11
CA THR A 67 -21.79 -0.27 -3.17
C THR A 67 -22.35 1.15 -3.22
N SER A 68 -23.30 1.42 -4.11
CA SER A 68 -23.96 2.73 -4.19
C SER A 68 -24.64 3.14 -2.88
N LYS A 69 -25.36 2.23 -2.22
CA LYS A 69 -26.01 2.51 -0.93
C LYS A 69 -24.99 2.88 0.15
N GLN A 70 -23.91 2.10 0.27
CA GLN A 70 -22.89 2.31 1.30
C GLN A 70 -22.11 3.61 1.10
N VAL A 71 -21.70 3.89 -0.14
CA VAL A 71 -20.98 5.11 -0.50
C VAL A 71 -21.86 6.34 -0.26
N ASN A 72 -23.14 6.30 -0.64
CA ASN A 72 -24.10 7.36 -0.36
C ASN A 72 -24.26 7.60 1.15
N LYS A 73 -24.38 6.52 1.95
CA LYS A 73 -24.50 6.61 3.41
C LYS A 73 -23.25 7.22 4.05
N ARG A 74 -22.06 6.77 3.65
CA ARG A 74 -20.75 7.17 4.22
C ARG A 74 -20.40 8.61 3.87
N PHE A 75 -20.52 8.99 2.61
CA PHE A 75 -20.04 10.29 2.12
C PHE A 75 -21.14 11.34 1.92
N LYS A 76 -22.40 10.99 2.21
CA LYS A 76 -23.56 11.89 2.04
C LYS A 76 -23.68 12.41 0.60
N VAL A 77 -23.46 11.51 -0.38
CA VAL A 77 -23.59 11.77 -1.82
C VAL A 77 -24.77 11.02 -2.42
N LYS A 78 -25.06 11.25 -3.72
CA LYS A 78 -26.13 10.58 -4.47
C LYS A 78 -25.59 9.90 -5.73
N THR A 79 -25.08 8.68 -5.60
CA THR A 79 -24.69 7.80 -6.71
C THR A 79 -25.82 6.82 -7.04
N SER A 80 -25.80 6.27 -8.26
CA SER A 80 -26.66 5.17 -8.72
C SER A 80 -25.82 3.94 -9.10
N LYS A 81 -26.46 2.77 -9.26
CA LYS A 81 -25.78 1.55 -9.74
C LYS A 81 -25.01 1.76 -11.06
N SER A 82 -25.54 2.62 -11.93
CA SER A 82 -24.95 2.94 -13.24
C SER A 82 -23.67 3.75 -13.08
N VAL A 83 -23.68 4.75 -12.18
CA VAL A 83 -22.48 5.56 -11.85
C VAL A 83 -21.37 4.67 -11.27
N ILE A 84 -21.72 3.75 -10.37
CA ILE A 84 -20.74 2.79 -9.83
C ILE A 84 -20.16 1.91 -10.94
N ASN A 85 -21.00 1.35 -11.81
CA ASN A 85 -20.55 0.53 -12.94
C ASN A 85 -19.64 1.31 -13.90
N GLN A 86 -19.95 2.57 -14.18
CA GLN A 86 -19.11 3.44 -14.99
C GLN A 86 -17.72 3.60 -14.37
N TRP A 87 -17.62 3.87 -13.06
CA TRP A 87 -16.32 4.01 -12.39
C TRP A 87 -15.52 2.71 -12.39
N ILE A 88 -16.17 1.56 -12.16
CA ILE A 88 -15.50 0.26 -12.22
C ILE A 88 -14.88 0.01 -13.61
N ASN A 89 -15.60 0.35 -14.68
CA ASN A 89 -15.09 0.20 -16.04
C ASN A 89 -13.99 1.22 -16.35
N GLU A 90 -14.19 2.48 -15.98
CA GLU A 90 -13.23 3.56 -16.25
C GLU A 90 -11.89 3.35 -15.53
N PHE A 91 -11.93 2.90 -14.27
CA PHE A 91 -10.75 2.72 -13.43
C PHE A 91 -10.27 1.27 -13.35
N GLN A 92 -10.72 0.41 -14.27
CA GLN A 92 -10.36 -1.02 -14.28
C GLN A 92 -8.84 -1.26 -14.27
N ARG A 93 -8.05 -0.36 -14.87
CA ARG A 93 -6.58 -0.42 -14.86
C ARG A 93 -6.00 -0.43 -13.45
N PHE A 94 -6.65 0.23 -12.48
CA PHE A 94 -6.20 0.28 -11.08
C PHE A 94 -6.86 -0.79 -10.21
N SER A 95 -7.57 -1.73 -10.84
CA SER A 95 -8.35 -2.78 -10.16
C SER A 95 -8.23 -4.13 -10.90
N PRO A 96 -7.01 -4.63 -11.13
CA PRO A 96 -6.81 -5.90 -11.85
C PRO A 96 -7.47 -7.10 -11.17
N ILE A 97 -7.69 -7.04 -9.84
CA ILE A 97 -8.40 -8.09 -9.08
C ILE A 97 -9.79 -8.40 -9.64
N ARG A 98 -10.41 -7.44 -10.36
CA ARG A 98 -11.75 -7.57 -10.94
C ARG A 98 -11.89 -8.84 -11.78
N SER A 99 -10.84 -9.22 -12.51
CA SER A 99 -10.80 -10.44 -13.32
C SER A 99 -10.95 -11.72 -12.50
N LEU A 100 -10.48 -11.72 -11.25
CA LEU A 100 -10.55 -12.85 -10.32
C LEU A 100 -11.77 -12.80 -9.40
N ARG A 101 -12.47 -11.65 -9.34
CA ARG A 101 -13.63 -11.42 -8.46
C ARG A 101 -14.70 -12.53 -8.51
N PRO A 102 -15.10 -13.07 -9.69
CA PRO A 102 -16.09 -14.15 -9.72
C PRO A 102 -15.73 -15.39 -8.88
N GLN A 103 -14.43 -15.62 -8.65
CA GLN A 103 -13.94 -16.80 -7.93
C GLN A 103 -14.04 -16.68 -6.41
N PHE A 104 -14.21 -15.46 -5.86
CA PHE A 104 -14.19 -15.24 -4.41
C PHE A 104 -15.29 -14.31 -3.88
N VAL A 105 -16.10 -13.70 -4.76
CA VAL A 105 -17.15 -12.76 -4.37
C VAL A 105 -18.15 -13.34 -3.37
N HIS A 106 -18.38 -14.66 -3.43
CA HIS A 106 -19.32 -15.37 -2.56
C HIS A 106 -18.70 -15.86 -1.25
N SER A 107 -17.40 -15.62 -1.02
CA SER A 107 -16.76 -15.99 0.24
C SER A 107 -17.25 -15.11 1.39
N GLU A 108 -17.57 -15.72 2.53
CA GLU A 108 -18.05 -15.03 3.74
C GLU A 108 -17.07 -13.95 4.23
N GLN A 109 -15.77 -14.20 4.09
CA GLN A 109 -14.72 -13.28 4.46
C GLN A 109 -13.68 -13.20 3.34
N ILE A 110 -13.69 -12.09 2.59
CA ILE A 110 -12.70 -11.83 1.53
C ILE A 110 -11.39 -11.32 2.15
N VAL A 111 -11.48 -10.41 3.12
CA VAL A 111 -10.35 -9.88 3.89
C VAL A 111 -10.56 -10.17 5.37
N PHE A 112 -9.60 -10.84 6.00
CA PHE A 112 -9.53 -10.91 7.46
C PHE A 112 -8.83 -9.66 7.98
N THR A 113 -9.33 -9.11 9.08
CA THR A 113 -8.80 -7.92 9.74
C THR A 113 -8.69 -8.19 11.23
N LYS A 114 -7.54 -7.88 11.83
CA LYS A 114 -7.36 -7.93 13.28
C LYS A 114 -6.50 -6.76 13.74
N ARG A 115 -6.97 -6.11 14.81
CA ARG A 115 -6.22 -5.06 15.48
C ARG A 115 -5.29 -5.69 16.51
N PHE A 116 -4.08 -5.17 16.56
CA PHE A 116 -3.05 -5.52 17.52
C PHE A 116 -2.43 -4.24 18.06
N ASP A 117 -1.66 -4.35 19.13
CA ASP A 117 -0.91 -3.25 19.71
C ASP A 117 0.58 -3.60 19.72
N HIS A 118 1.44 -2.60 19.51
CA HIS A 118 2.89 -2.71 19.59
C HIS A 118 3.46 -1.44 20.21
N GLU A 119 4.12 -1.56 21.37
CA GLU A 119 4.57 -0.41 22.18
C GLU A 119 3.45 0.62 22.42
N ASN A 120 2.24 0.14 22.80
CA ASN A 120 1.04 0.95 22.99
C ASN A 120 0.53 1.70 21.74
N LEU A 121 1.05 1.38 20.54
CA LEU A 121 0.56 1.91 19.28
C LEU A 121 -0.26 0.84 18.55
N PRO A 122 -1.55 1.10 18.27
CA PRO A 122 -2.39 0.16 17.56
C PRO A 122 -2.03 0.10 16.08
N TYR A 123 -2.06 -1.10 15.52
CA TYR A 123 -1.96 -1.35 14.09
C TYR A 123 -2.98 -2.40 13.65
N VAL A 124 -3.26 -2.46 12.34
CA VAL A 124 -4.36 -3.27 11.80
C VAL A 124 -3.82 -4.22 10.74
N PHE A 125 -3.49 -5.43 11.19
CA PHE A 125 -3.12 -6.53 10.30
C PHE A 125 -4.32 -6.93 9.44
N ARG A 126 -4.09 -7.08 8.13
CA ARG A 126 -5.10 -7.58 7.20
C ARG A 126 -4.51 -8.58 6.21
N ILE A 127 -5.30 -9.59 5.85
CA ILE A 127 -4.93 -10.60 4.85
C ILE A 127 -6.10 -10.89 3.93
N HIS A 128 -5.84 -10.93 2.63
CA HIS A 128 -6.84 -11.30 1.64
C HIS A 128 -6.87 -12.82 1.48
N HIS A 129 -7.97 -13.46 1.90
CA HIS A 129 -8.02 -14.93 2.00
C HIS A 129 -7.82 -15.61 0.66
N TYR A 130 -8.60 -15.23 -0.36
CA TYR A 130 -8.49 -15.87 -1.67
C TYR A 130 -7.08 -15.77 -2.27
N LYS A 131 -6.45 -14.58 -2.24
CA LYS A 131 -5.07 -14.42 -2.71
C LYS A 131 -4.04 -15.18 -1.88
N ASN A 132 -4.22 -15.25 -0.56
CA ASN A 132 -3.35 -16.07 0.29
C ASN A 132 -3.47 -17.57 -0.04
N GLN A 133 -4.68 -18.05 -0.34
CA GLN A 133 -4.89 -19.42 -0.78
C GLN A 133 -4.27 -19.68 -2.16
N LEU A 134 -4.53 -18.79 -3.12
CA LEU A 134 -4.10 -18.93 -4.50
C LEU A 134 -2.59 -18.78 -4.70
N LEU A 135 -1.97 -17.79 -4.05
CA LEU A 135 -0.58 -17.39 -4.32
C LEU A 135 0.42 -17.88 -3.28
N VAL A 136 -0.02 -18.26 -2.08
CA VAL A 136 0.88 -18.55 -0.96
C VAL A 136 0.79 -20.01 -0.49
N ARG A 137 -0.39 -20.61 -0.44
CA ARG A 137 -0.62 -21.92 0.21
C ARG A 137 0.36 -23.00 -0.26
N ASP A 138 0.40 -23.26 -1.57
CA ASP A 138 1.17 -24.38 -2.11
C ASP A 138 2.62 -23.99 -2.40
N LEU A 139 2.83 -22.74 -2.84
CA LEU A 139 4.15 -22.25 -3.21
C LEU A 139 5.03 -21.88 -2.01
N PHE A 140 4.42 -21.44 -0.90
CA PHE A 140 5.10 -21.01 0.32
C PHE A 140 4.35 -21.50 1.58
N PRO A 141 4.26 -22.81 1.83
CA PRO A 141 3.42 -23.38 2.89
C PRO A 141 3.76 -22.87 4.29
N ARG A 142 5.05 -22.63 4.58
CA ARG A 142 5.51 -22.04 5.86
C ARG A 142 5.06 -20.59 6.02
N LEU A 143 5.11 -19.79 4.95
CA LEU A 143 4.59 -18.42 4.95
C LEU A 143 3.07 -18.41 5.11
N PHE A 144 2.36 -19.32 4.43
CA PHE A 144 0.92 -19.46 4.57
C PHE A 144 0.52 -19.78 6.02
N SER A 145 1.23 -20.71 6.66
CA SER A 145 1.05 -21.06 8.07
C SER A 145 1.31 -19.86 8.98
N PHE A 146 2.44 -19.18 8.79
CA PHE A 146 2.82 -17.98 9.54
C PHE A 146 1.76 -16.87 9.43
N LEU A 147 1.27 -16.54 8.24
CA LEU A 147 0.25 -15.52 8.05
C LEU A 147 -1.11 -15.93 8.66
N THR A 148 -1.46 -17.21 8.58
CA THR A 148 -2.74 -17.74 9.07
C THR A 148 -2.79 -17.80 10.59
N GLN A 149 -1.66 -17.95 11.27
CA GLN A 149 -1.63 -18.06 12.73
C GLN A 149 -2.18 -16.81 13.43
N PHE A 150 -2.03 -15.62 12.82
CA PHE A 150 -2.51 -14.35 13.39
C PHE A 150 -4.03 -14.30 13.55
N LYS A 151 -4.78 -15.17 12.84
CA LYS A 151 -6.22 -15.34 13.07
C LYS A 151 -6.51 -15.74 14.50
N LYS A 152 -5.68 -16.59 15.09
CA LYS A 152 -5.79 -17.05 16.48
C LYS A 152 -5.27 -16.02 17.49
N GLY A 153 -4.34 -15.15 17.10
CA GLY A 153 -3.70 -14.17 18.00
C GLY A 153 -2.29 -13.84 17.53
N CYS A 154 -1.71 -12.73 18.00
CA CYS A 154 -0.27 -12.50 17.89
C CYS A 154 0.38 -13.18 19.10
N PRO A 155 1.15 -14.27 18.91
CA PRO A 155 1.47 -15.16 20.01
C PRO A 155 2.66 -14.73 20.88
N ASP A 156 3.31 -13.61 20.60
CA ASP A 156 4.71 -13.46 21.01
C ASP A 156 5.01 -12.19 21.81
N VAL A 157 5.32 -12.39 23.10
CA VAL A 157 5.82 -11.38 24.05
C VAL A 157 7.08 -10.68 23.52
N PHE A 158 7.88 -11.35 22.68
CA PHE A 158 9.04 -10.72 22.04
C PHE A 158 8.66 -9.63 21.04
N PHE A 159 7.45 -9.67 20.48
CA PHE A 159 6.94 -8.58 19.67
C PHE A 159 6.72 -7.31 20.50
N GLU A 160 6.47 -7.43 21.81
CA GLU A 160 6.17 -6.30 22.69
C GLU A 160 7.41 -5.66 23.31
N ILE A 161 8.54 -6.38 23.39
CA ILE A 161 9.74 -5.96 24.14
C ILE A 161 10.93 -5.56 23.24
N GLY A 162 10.98 -6.04 21.99
CA GLY A 162 12.12 -5.79 21.09
C GLY A 162 12.12 -4.40 20.44
N LYS A 163 13.31 -3.91 20.08
CA LYS A 163 13.50 -2.65 19.34
C LYS A 163 12.87 -2.71 17.94
N ARG A 164 12.19 -1.63 17.52
CA ARG A 164 11.67 -1.53 16.15
C ARG A 164 12.77 -1.65 15.08
N CYS A 165 12.45 -2.32 13.97
CA CYS A 165 13.25 -2.41 12.74
C CYS A 165 13.65 -1.04 12.16
N SER A 166 12.91 0.02 12.49
CA SER A 166 13.18 1.39 12.06
C SER A 166 14.22 2.12 12.92
N THR A 167 14.62 1.55 14.07
CA THR A 167 15.52 2.16 15.05
C THR A 167 17.00 2.08 14.63
N PRO A 168 17.53 0.97 14.08
CA PRO A 168 18.91 0.92 13.61
C PRO A 168 19.12 1.88 12.41
N SER A 169 19.93 2.92 12.63
CA SER A 169 20.15 4.01 11.65
C SER A 169 21.35 3.74 10.75
N TYR A 170 21.43 2.58 10.12
CA TYR A 170 22.53 2.27 9.22
C TYR A 170 22.07 2.11 7.77
N GLN A 171 22.89 2.62 6.85
CA GLN A 171 22.70 2.43 5.42
C GLN A 171 23.43 1.17 4.99
N LEU A 172 22.68 0.27 4.38
CA LEU A 172 23.24 -0.92 3.74
C LEU A 172 23.73 -0.58 2.34
N LYS A 173 24.96 -1.01 2.02
CA LYS A 173 25.48 -0.99 0.65
C LYS A 173 24.83 -2.13 -0.14
N VAL A 174 23.71 -1.83 -0.78
CA VAL A 174 22.97 -2.73 -1.68
C VAL A 174 22.93 -2.17 -3.09
N ASN A 175 22.85 -3.05 -4.09
CA ASN A 175 22.58 -2.62 -5.46
C ASN A 175 21.07 -2.33 -5.59
N VAL A 176 20.72 -1.04 -5.63
CA VAL A 176 19.33 -0.58 -5.69
C VAL A 176 18.98 -0.26 -7.14
N MET A 177 17.91 -0.87 -7.63
CA MET A 177 17.32 -0.55 -8.92
C MET A 177 16.18 0.45 -8.75
N ARG A 178 16.31 1.65 -9.33
CA ARG A 178 15.20 2.61 -9.46
C ARG A 178 14.38 2.27 -10.71
N ARG A 179 13.06 2.16 -10.55
CA ARG A 179 12.10 1.87 -11.62
C ARG A 179 10.82 2.68 -11.39
N LYS A 180 9.92 2.66 -12.37
CA LYS A 180 8.52 3.05 -12.22
C LYS A 180 7.66 1.88 -12.66
N ASN A 181 6.82 1.37 -11.76
CA ASN A 181 6.03 0.17 -12.02
C ASN A 181 4.57 0.36 -11.61
N PHE A 182 3.81 -0.74 -11.64
CA PHE A 182 2.39 -0.72 -11.34
C PHE A 182 2.07 -0.35 -9.87
N ALA A 183 2.96 -0.63 -8.92
CA ALA A 183 2.77 -0.21 -7.52
C ALA A 183 2.73 1.32 -7.40
N CYS A 184 3.56 2.05 -8.16
CA CYS A 184 3.50 3.51 -8.24
C CYS A 184 2.16 4.00 -8.79
N ALA A 185 1.63 3.32 -9.81
CA ALA A 185 0.34 3.67 -10.40
C ALA A 185 -0.83 3.47 -9.41
N LEU A 186 -0.83 2.35 -8.68
CA LEU A 186 -1.83 2.07 -7.64
C LEU A 186 -1.73 3.07 -6.47
N ALA A 187 -0.52 3.33 -5.97
CA ALA A 187 -0.31 4.32 -4.92
C ALA A 187 -0.76 5.71 -5.38
N GLY A 188 -0.39 6.12 -6.60
CA GLY A 188 -0.79 7.40 -7.20
C GLY A 188 -2.30 7.55 -7.33
N PHE A 189 -3.03 6.46 -7.61
CA PHE A 189 -4.49 6.47 -7.64
C PHE A 189 -5.09 6.55 -6.23
N ALA A 190 -4.64 5.70 -5.31
CA ALA A 190 -5.14 5.61 -3.94
C ALA A 190 -4.94 6.91 -3.14
N VAL A 191 -3.77 7.54 -3.23
CA VAL A 191 -3.47 8.76 -2.47
C VAL A 191 -4.34 9.95 -2.86
N ASN A 192 -5.02 9.92 -4.01
CA ASN A 192 -5.99 10.95 -4.38
C ASN A 192 -7.19 10.99 -3.42
N ALA A 193 -7.49 9.87 -2.74
CA ALA A 193 -8.52 9.79 -1.72
C ALA A 193 -8.08 10.34 -0.34
N ALA A 194 -6.78 10.56 -0.14
CA ALA A 194 -6.25 11.01 1.15
C ALA A 194 -6.58 12.48 1.41
N ARG A 195 -7.13 12.79 2.58
CA ARG A 195 -7.40 14.19 2.98
C ARG A 195 -6.15 14.88 3.53
N ASN A 196 -5.28 14.10 4.15
CA ASN A 196 -4.03 14.56 4.77
C ASN A 196 -2.92 13.51 4.57
N ASN A 197 -1.71 13.84 5.01
CA ASN A 197 -0.56 12.94 4.84
C ASN A 197 -0.67 11.67 5.71
N TYR A 198 -1.26 11.77 6.89
CA TYR A 198 -1.38 10.65 7.84
C TYR A 198 -2.23 9.49 7.29
N GLN A 199 -3.26 9.80 6.49
CA GLN A 199 -4.15 8.80 5.90
C GLN A 199 -3.56 8.07 4.69
N ARG A 200 -2.47 8.58 4.09
CA ARG A 200 -1.96 8.04 2.82
C ARG A 200 -1.49 6.60 2.95
N HIS A 201 -0.89 6.28 4.09
CA HIS A 201 -0.33 4.96 4.37
C HIS A 201 -1.42 3.89 4.34
N GLU A 202 -2.37 4.00 5.26
CA GLU A 202 -3.50 3.06 5.35
C GLU A 202 -4.30 2.99 4.04
N LEU A 203 -4.50 4.11 3.35
CA LEU A 203 -5.21 4.12 2.07
C LEU A 203 -4.49 3.34 0.98
N VAL A 204 -3.15 3.43 0.90
CA VAL A 204 -2.37 2.67 -0.09
C VAL A 204 -2.42 1.19 0.25
N GLU A 205 -2.24 0.83 1.52
CA GLU A 205 -2.31 -0.55 2.00
C GLU A 205 -3.67 -1.19 1.73
N GLU A 206 -4.76 -0.57 2.19
CA GLU A 206 -6.12 -1.07 1.97
C GLU A 206 -6.43 -1.18 0.48
N PHE A 207 -6.11 -0.13 -0.29
CA PHE A 207 -6.40 -0.12 -1.71
C PHE A 207 -5.65 -1.22 -2.46
N MET A 208 -4.35 -1.39 -2.19
CA MET A 208 -3.56 -2.44 -2.84
C MET A 208 -3.99 -3.83 -2.35
N LEU A 209 -4.23 -4.03 -1.05
CA LEU A 209 -4.74 -5.30 -0.53
C LEU A 209 -6.04 -5.73 -1.18
N VAL A 210 -6.94 -4.81 -1.51
CA VAL A 210 -8.22 -5.16 -2.12
C VAL A 210 -8.13 -5.23 -3.64
N ASN A 211 -7.44 -4.30 -4.29
CA ASN A 211 -7.57 -4.06 -5.74
C ASN A 211 -6.43 -4.62 -6.59
N ASP A 212 -5.26 -4.84 -6.00
CA ASP A 212 -4.12 -5.46 -6.66
C ASP A 212 -4.25 -7.00 -6.65
N THR A 213 -3.72 -7.67 -7.66
CA THR A 213 -3.69 -9.15 -7.70
C THR A 213 -2.55 -9.73 -6.87
N ALA A 214 -1.44 -9.00 -6.71
CA ALA A 214 -0.23 -9.52 -6.06
C ALA A 214 -0.20 -9.33 -4.54
N THR A 215 -0.85 -8.29 -4.01
CA THR A 215 -0.82 -7.98 -2.56
C THR A 215 -1.63 -8.98 -1.74
N VAL A 216 -0.98 -9.75 -0.87
CA VAL A 216 -1.65 -10.81 -0.08
C VAL A 216 -1.97 -10.38 1.34
N ALA A 217 -1.14 -9.53 1.95
CA ALA A 217 -1.29 -9.07 3.32
C ALA A 217 -0.70 -7.68 3.50
N VAL A 218 -1.15 -6.97 4.54
CA VAL A 218 -0.65 -5.66 4.95
C VAL A 218 -0.51 -5.60 6.47
N GLU A 219 0.38 -4.73 6.94
CA GLU A 219 0.71 -4.55 8.36
C GLU A 219 1.08 -5.90 9.02
N VAL A 220 1.92 -6.69 8.34
CA VAL A 220 2.29 -8.05 8.78
C VAL A 220 3.27 -7.97 9.94
N PRO A 221 2.93 -8.46 11.14
CA PRO A 221 3.85 -8.46 12.28
C PRO A 221 5.05 -9.38 11.99
N VAL A 222 6.26 -8.89 12.20
CA VAL A 222 7.50 -9.67 12.05
C VAL A 222 8.48 -9.35 13.17
N TRP A 223 9.20 -10.38 13.62
CA TRP A 223 10.20 -10.21 14.66
C TRP A 223 11.22 -11.35 14.71
N TYR A 224 12.41 -11.05 15.22
CA TYR A 224 13.48 -12.01 15.43
C TYR A 224 14.49 -11.51 16.47
N TRP A 225 15.37 -12.39 16.95
CA TRP A 225 16.47 -12.00 17.84
C TRP A 225 17.75 -11.71 17.05
N GLU A 226 18.26 -10.48 17.15
CA GLU A 226 19.52 -10.10 16.51
C GLU A 226 20.68 -10.36 17.47
N LYS A 227 21.33 -11.53 17.30
CA LYS A 227 22.44 -11.97 18.15
C LYS A 227 23.57 -10.94 18.28
N ARG A 228 23.81 -10.13 17.24
CA ARG A 228 24.90 -9.14 17.22
C ARG A 228 24.63 -7.93 18.11
N VAL A 229 23.37 -7.57 18.26
CA VAL A 229 22.92 -6.44 19.09
C VAL A 229 22.46 -6.94 20.46
N GLY A 230 22.24 -8.26 20.59
CA GLY A 230 21.76 -8.87 21.83
C GLY A 230 20.34 -8.42 22.17
N ASP A 231 19.51 -8.18 21.15
CA ASP A 231 18.19 -7.57 21.33
C ASP A 231 17.16 -8.13 20.33
N GLY A 232 15.89 -8.05 20.70
CA GLY A 232 14.77 -8.33 19.82
C GLY A 232 14.63 -7.24 18.77
N VAL A 233 14.33 -7.62 17.53
CA VAL A 233 14.00 -6.70 16.44
C VAL A 233 12.58 -6.99 15.98
N THR A 234 11.74 -5.96 15.95
CA THR A 234 10.27 -6.06 15.75
C THR A 234 9.77 -5.06 14.72
N GLY A 235 8.64 -5.33 14.06
CA GLY A 235 7.95 -4.33 13.25
C GLY A 235 6.84 -4.90 12.39
N HIS A 236 6.33 -4.07 11.49
CA HIS A 236 5.19 -4.39 10.63
C HIS A 236 5.57 -4.15 9.17
N ILE A 237 5.42 -5.17 8.33
CA ILE A 237 5.60 -5.02 6.90
C ILE A 237 4.35 -4.36 6.32
N ASP A 238 4.48 -3.16 5.75
CA ASP A 238 3.36 -2.43 5.16
C ASP A 238 2.61 -3.28 4.14
N LEU A 239 3.30 -3.82 3.13
CA LEU A 239 2.69 -4.66 2.09
C LEU A 239 3.54 -5.90 1.81
N LEU A 240 2.88 -7.06 1.82
CA LEU A 240 3.43 -8.31 1.34
C LEU A 240 2.80 -8.69 0.01
N GLN A 241 3.62 -8.91 -1.01
CA GLN A 241 3.15 -9.32 -2.33
C GLN A 241 3.82 -10.60 -2.82
N ILE A 242 3.12 -11.36 -3.65
CA ILE A 242 3.68 -12.49 -4.40
C ILE A 242 3.74 -12.12 -5.88
N ARG A 243 4.92 -12.19 -6.49
CA ARG A 243 5.12 -11.94 -7.92
C ARG A 243 6.16 -12.90 -8.47
N ASN A 244 5.89 -13.55 -9.59
CA ASN A 244 6.84 -14.45 -10.28
C ASN A 244 7.54 -15.42 -9.32
N ASP A 245 6.73 -16.09 -8.50
CA ASP A 245 7.15 -17.00 -7.44
C ASP A 245 8.12 -16.42 -6.41
N MET A 246 8.06 -15.12 -6.16
CA MET A 246 8.93 -14.45 -5.19
C MET A 246 8.10 -13.63 -4.22
N VAL A 247 8.60 -13.52 -2.99
CA VAL A 247 7.96 -12.72 -1.94
C VAL A 247 8.54 -11.31 -1.97
N TYR A 248 7.70 -10.31 -2.16
CA TYR A 248 8.07 -8.91 -2.15
C TYR A 248 7.59 -8.25 -0.86
N ILE A 249 8.53 -7.68 -0.12
CA ILE A 249 8.30 -6.81 1.03
C ILE A 249 8.34 -5.38 0.51
N LEU A 250 7.21 -4.70 0.56
CA LEU A 250 7.05 -3.33 0.12
C LEU A 250 6.80 -2.42 1.33
N ASP A 251 7.39 -1.24 1.29
CA ASP A 251 7.30 -0.21 2.33
C ASP A 251 6.95 1.13 1.66
N TYR A 252 5.76 1.66 1.93
CA TYR A 252 5.29 2.89 1.31
C TYR A 252 5.91 4.10 2.01
N LYS A 253 6.61 4.95 1.25
CA LYS A 253 7.30 6.13 1.78
C LYS A 253 7.00 7.36 0.95
N PRO A 254 6.18 8.31 1.43
CA PRO A 254 5.98 9.57 0.71
C PRO A 254 7.32 10.26 0.41
N LYS A 255 7.56 10.64 -0.86
CA LYS A 255 8.85 11.16 -1.33
C LYS A 255 9.95 10.11 -1.25
N ALA A 256 9.69 8.91 -1.78
CA ALA A 256 10.55 7.73 -1.69
C ALA A 256 12.00 8.00 -2.11
N ALA A 257 12.23 8.88 -3.09
CA ALA A 257 13.56 9.28 -3.54
C ALA A 257 14.41 10.01 -2.48
N LYS A 258 13.78 10.54 -1.42
CA LYS A 258 14.45 11.21 -0.30
C LYS A 258 14.67 10.30 0.91
N GLU A 259 14.13 9.09 0.89
CA GLU A 259 14.25 8.15 1.99
C GLU A 259 15.67 7.54 2.05
N LYS A 260 16.25 7.54 3.24
CA LYS A 260 17.65 7.13 3.48
C LYS A 260 17.76 5.88 4.35
N LYS A 261 16.70 5.51 5.07
CA LYS A 261 16.68 4.43 6.07
C LYS A 261 15.91 3.19 5.59
N ALA A 262 15.17 3.28 4.49
CA ALA A 262 14.35 2.18 3.97
C ALA A 262 15.11 0.88 3.77
N THR A 263 16.37 0.92 3.28
CA THR A 263 17.14 -0.30 3.03
C THR A 263 17.44 -1.10 4.30
N GLY A 264 17.79 -0.43 5.40
CA GLY A 264 18.03 -1.08 6.69
C GLY A 264 16.76 -1.68 7.27
N GLN A 265 15.67 -0.90 7.28
CA GLN A 265 14.35 -1.35 7.75
C GLN A 265 13.85 -2.58 6.96
N LEU A 266 13.84 -2.48 5.64
CA LEU A 266 13.41 -3.57 4.75
C LEU A 266 14.29 -4.81 4.87
N TYR A 267 15.58 -4.65 5.13
CA TYR A 267 16.47 -5.79 5.37
C TYR A 267 16.12 -6.51 6.67
N HIS A 268 15.86 -5.79 7.75
CA HIS A 268 15.39 -6.38 9.00
C HIS A 268 14.03 -7.09 8.82
N TYR A 269 13.11 -6.51 8.04
CA TYR A 269 11.88 -7.20 7.66
C TYR A 269 12.14 -8.50 6.90
N ALA A 270 13.08 -8.51 5.95
CA ALA A 270 13.45 -9.71 5.23
C ALA A 270 14.06 -10.78 6.14
N LEU A 271 14.94 -10.41 7.07
CA LEU A 271 15.51 -11.33 8.06
C LEU A 271 14.45 -11.91 8.99
N ALA A 272 13.57 -11.06 9.51
CA ALA A 272 12.51 -11.47 10.42
C ALA A 272 11.52 -12.43 9.73
N LEU A 273 11.08 -12.10 8.51
CA LEU A 273 10.21 -12.95 7.72
C LEU A 273 10.90 -14.25 7.31
N SER A 274 12.18 -14.19 6.90
CA SER A 274 12.98 -15.36 6.56
C SER A 274 13.08 -16.33 7.74
N PHE A 275 13.34 -15.82 8.94
CA PHE A 275 13.40 -16.61 10.16
C PHE A 275 12.03 -17.21 10.53
N ARG A 276 10.98 -16.39 10.58
CA ARG A 276 9.65 -16.81 11.04
C ARG A 276 8.93 -17.73 10.07
N ALA A 277 9.10 -17.51 8.78
CA ALA A 277 8.46 -18.29 7.72
C ALA A 277 9.41 -19.30 7.06
N GLN A 278 10.62 -19.50 7.59
CA GLN A 278 11.66 -20.38 7.00
C GLN A 278 11.87 -20.13 5.50
N LEU A 279 11.80 -18.87 5.08
CA LEU A 279 11.83 -18.46 3.69
C LEU A 279 13.26 -18.05 3.30
N PRO A 280 13.90 -18.69 2.31
CA PRO A 280 15.23 -18.30 1.88
C PRO A 280 15.31 -16.83 1.42
N LEU A 281 16.35 -16.10 1.83
CA LEU A 281 16.51 -14.67 1.45
C LEU A 281 16.59 -14.45 -0.07
N ASN A 282 17.06 -15.44 -0.84
CA ASN A 282 17.09 -15.35 -2.30
C ASN A 282 15.68 -15.35 -2.93
N ARG A 283 14.66 -15.85 -2.21
CA ARG A 283 13.23 -15.83 -2.56
C ARG A 283 12.52 -14.54 -2.14
N ILE A 284 13.24 -13.59 -1.54
CA ILE A 284 12.71 -12.29 -1.08
C ILE A 284 13.23 -11.16 -1.97
N ARG A 285 12.38 -10.18 -2.22
CA ARG A 285 12.73 -8.85 -2.75
C ARG A 285 12.21 -7.77 -1.82
N CYS A 286 12.99 -6.73 -1.65
CA CYS A 286 12.67 -5.61 -0.77
C CYS A 286 12.51 -4.36 -1.63
N ALA A 287 11.46 -3.59 -1.37
CA ALA A 287 11.24 -2.36 -2.10
C ALA A 287 10.61 -1.26 -1.22
N TRP A 288 10.98 -0.02 -1.51
CA TRP A 288 10.24 1.14 -1.01
C TRP A 288 9.80 2.00 -2.18
N PHE A 289 8.64 2.64 -2.04
CA PHE A 289 8.02 3.30 -3.18
C PHE A 289 7.06 4.42 -2.78
N ASP A 290 6.78 5.28 -3.74
CA ASP A 290 5.63 6.18 -3.74
C ASP A 290 4.96 6.20 -5.12
N LYS A 291 4.18 7.25 -5.39
CA LYS A 291 3.47 7.41 -6.66
C LYS A 291 4.38 7.71 -7.86
N GLU A 292 5.61 8.18 -7.63
CA GLU A 292 6.56 8.55 -8.68
C GLU A 292 7.68 7.52 -8.82
N ASP A 293 8.20 7.04 -7.70
CA ASP A 293 9.43 6.24 -7.64
C ASP A 293 9.22 4.88 -6.98
N TYR A 294 9.86 3.85 -7.56
CA TYR A 294 9.98 2.51 -6.99
C TYR A 294 11.45 2.13 -6.91
N PHE A 295 11.92 1.73 -5.73
CA PHE A 295 13.29 1.27 -5.51
C PHE A 295 13.26 -0.15 -5.01
N GLU A 296 14.07 -1.03 -5.60
CA GLU A 296 14.11 -2.45 -5.27
C GLU A 296 15.54 -2.95 -5.07
N PHE A 297 15.73 -3.88 -4.14
CA PHE A 297 16.97 -4.63 -3.99
C PHE A 297 16.72 -6.08 -3.54
N ALA A 298 17.72 -6.95 -3.75
CA ALA A 298 17.71 -8.31 -3.26
C ALA A 298 18.47 -8.39 -1.92
N PRO A 299 17.82 -8.77 -0.80
CA PRO A 299 18.47 -8.85 0.51
C PRO A 299 19.58 -9.91 0.57
N ALA A 300 19.53 -10.95 -0.28
CA ALA A 300 20.57 -11.96 -0.37
C ALA A 300 21.91 -11.45 -0.97
N GLN A 301 21.90 -10.31 -1.68
CA GLN A 301 23.08 -9.78 -2.39
C GLN A 301 23.85 -8.72 -1.58
N LEU A 302 23.65 -8.68 -0.27
CA LEU A 302 24.36 -7.74 0.60
C LEU A 302 25.87 -8.01 0.59
N LYS A 303 26.62 -7.02 0.09
CA LYS A 303 28.08 -7.10 0.00
C LYS A 303 28.75 -7.05 1.37
N ASN A 304 28.18 -6.31 2.31
CA ASN A 304 28.63 -6.23 3.71
C ASN A 304 27.44 -6.53 4.63
N LYS A 305 27.55 -7.56 5.46
CA LYS A 305 26.62 -7.72 6.59
C LYS A 305 26.85 -6.53 7.54
N PRO A 306 25.79 -5.88 8.04
CA PRO A 306 25.96 -4.68 8.87
C PRO A 306 26.90 -4.96 10.04
N VAL A 307 27.95 -4.16 10.12
CA VAL A 307 28.78 -4.00 11.32
C VAL A 307 28.16 -2.81 12.06
N VAL A 308 27.43 -3.09 13.13
CA VAL A 308 26.95 -2.05 14.03
C VAL A 308 28.20 -1.48 14.71
N LYS A 309 28.50 -0.20 14.49
CA LYS A 309 29.54 0.47 15.28
C LYS A 309 29.09 0.39 16.75
N ARG A 310 29.94 -0.19 17.58
CA ARG A 310 29.83 -0.13 19.05
C ARG A 310 29.77 1.33 19.48
#